data_AF-A0A7Y7CG57-F1
#
_entry.id   AF-A0A7Y7CG57-F1
#
_cell.length_a   1.000
_cell.length_b   1.000
_cell.length_c   1.000
_cell.angle_alpha   90.00
_cell.angle_beta   90.00
_cell.angle_gamma   90.00
#
_symmetry.space_group_name_H-M   'P 1'
#
loop_
_entity.id
_entity.type
_entity.pdbx_description
1 polymer ?
#
loop_
_entity_poly.entity_id
_entity_poly.type
_entity_poly.pdbx_seq_one_letter_code
_entity_poly.pdbx_strand_id
1 'polypeptide(L)'
;MYATVADMRAEGVTPAMAGDTRLAVLLEEATRTIDKVTGWHFEQRSATLHLDGRGTPSLWLPVPPIRLYRLALHGADVSFSREHLVVEGAPVGPGFDGPRLTFRHGRVFPRGEGNVTVGARWGYTEADGTPEGRTPLAIRRACMLLVLRSLSPLADEDSLEE
;
A
#
# COMPACT_ATOMS: atom_id res chain seq x y z
N MET A 1 -1.96 9.68 -0.14
CA MET A 1 -1.69 10.23 -1.49
C MET A 1 -0.24 9.95 -1.85
N TYR A 2 0.06 9.50 -3.08
CA TYR A 2 1.43 9.02 -3.44
C TYR A 2 2.39 10.08 -3.96
N ALA A 3 1.86 11.19 -4.46
CA ALA A 3 2.62 12.37 -4.84
C ALA A 3 1.89 13.60 -4.30
N THR A 4 2.61 14.69 -4.13
CA THR A 4 2.07 15.95 -3.59
C THR A 4 1.92 16.99 -4.68
N VAL A 5 1.16 18.06 -4.41
CA VAL A 5 1.12 19.23 -5.30
C VAL A 5 2.52 19.82 -5.48
N ALA A 6 3.34 19.87 -4.41
CA ALA A 6 4.72 20.34 -4.50
C ALA A 6 5.56 19.50 -5.46
N ASP A 7 5.33 18.18 -5.53
CA ASP A 7 6.00 17.30 -6.48
C ASP A 7 5.63 17.67 -7.92
N MET A 8 4.35 17.95 -8.18
CA MET A 8 3.88 18.38 -9.51
C MET A 8 4.46 19.75 -9.89
N ARG A 9 4.59 20.68 -8.92
CA ARG A 9 5.23 21.98 -9.14
C ARG A 9 6.73 21.81 -9.45
N ALA A 10 7.41 20.91 -8.73
CA ALA A 10 8.81 20.58 -9.00
C ALA A 10 9.02 19.93 -10.38
N GLU A 11 8.03 19.18 -10.88
CA GLU A 11 8.01 18.61 -12.23
C GLU A 11 7.67 19.64 -13.32
N GLY A 12 7.38 20.90 -12.95
CA GLY A 12 7.14 22.00 -13.89
C GLY A 12 5.68 22.27 -14.23
N VAL A 13 4.71 21.65 -13.55
CA VAL A 13 3.29 22.01 -13.73
C VAL A 13 3.04 23.40 -13.18
N THR A 14 2.65 24.34 -14.02
CA THR A 14 2.41 25.73 -13.61
C THR A 14 0.97 25.95 -13.12
N PRO A 15 0.68 27.00 -12.33
CA PRO A 15 -0.68 27.33 -11.91
C PRO A 15 -1.63 27.58 -13.09
N ALA A 16 -1.12 28.04 -14.24
CA ALA A 16 -1.88 28.24 -15.46
C ALA A 16 -2.36 26.92 -16.08
N MET A 17 -1.56 25.85 -15.98
CA MET A 17 -1.94 24.51 -16.46
C MET A 17 -3.02 23.89 -15.56
N ALA A 18 -2.84 24.00 -14.25
CA ALA A 18 -3.82 23.59 -13.26
C ALA A 18 -3.57 24.26 -11.91
N GLY A 19 -4.64 24.78 -11.31
CA GLY A 19 -4.63 25.25 -9.92
C GLY A 19 -4.44 24.10 -8.93
N ASP A 20 -4.01 24.43 -7.70
CA ASP A 20 -3.69 23.44 -6.67
C ASP A 20 -4.88 22.54 -6.31
N THR A 21 -6.10 23.08 -6.29
CA THR A 21 -7.32 22.31 -6.05
C THR A 21 -7.54 21.24 -7.11
N ARG A 22 -7.39 21.60 -8.40
CA ARG A 22 -7.52 20.65 -9.50
C ARG A 22 -6.43 19.58 -9.43
N LEU A 23 -5.19 19.97 -9.13
CA LEU A 23 -4.09 19.01 -8.96
C LEU A 23 -4.33 18.04 -7.81
N ALA A 24 -4.82 18.51 -6.67
CA ALA A 24 -5.14 17.66 -5.53
C ALA A 24 -6.18 16.59 -5.90
N VAL A 25 -7.24 16.97 -6.63
CA VAL A 25 -8.27 16.02 -7.12
C VAL A 25 -7.66 14.98 -8.07
N LEU A 26 -6.85 15.42 -9.04
CA LEU A 26 -6.20 14.51 -10.00
C LEU A 26 -5.22 13.55 -9.29
N LEU A 27 -4.46 14.03 -8.30
CA LEU A 27 -3.55 13.21 -7.51
C LEU A 27 -4.30 12.15 -6.68
N GLU A 28 -5.46 12.51 -6.14
CA GLU A 28 -6.31 11.56 -5.42
C GLU A 28 -6.88 10.50 -6.36
N GLU A 29 -7.35 10.90 -7.54
CA GLU A 29 -7.83 9.98 -8.57
C GLU A 29 -6.74 9.03 -9.08
N ALA A 30 -5.54 9.56 -9.36
CA ALA A 30 -4.39 8.77 -9.75
C ALA A 30 -3.99 7.77 -8.65
N THR A 31 -4.01 8.20 -7.38
CA THR A 31 -3.77 7.32 -6.22
C THR A 31 -4.79 6.18 -6.17
N ARG A 32 -6.08 6.47 -6.25
CA ARG A 32 -7.15 5.44 -6.26
C ARG A 32 -7.05 4.50 -7.46
N THR A 33 -6.65 5.03 -8.62
CA THR A 33 -6.45 4.23 -9.83
C THR A 33 -5.31 3.23 -9.63
N ILE A 34 -4.19 3.68 -9.07
CA ILE A 34 -3.07 2.80 -8.73
C ILE A 34 -3.53 1.72 -7.75
N ASP A 35 -4.19 2.08 -6.64
CA ASP A 35 -4.70 1.12 -5.65
C ASP A 35 -5.57 0.04 -6.28
N LYS A 36 -6.48 0.46 -7.16
CA LYS A 36 -7.40 -0.44 -7.86
C LYS A 36 -6.69 -1.38 -8.83
N VAL A 37 -5.72 -0.88 -9.59
CA VAL A 37 -5.02 -1.65 -10.63
C VAL A 37 -4.00 -2.62 -10.03
N THR A 38 -3.29 -2.20 -8.97
CA THR A 38 -2.27 -3.04 -8.32
C THR A 38 -2.87 -3.97 -7.27
N GLY A 39 -4.04 -3.64 -6.73
CA GLY A 39 -4.66 -4.34 -5.60
C GLY A 39 -3.98 -4.04 -4.25
N TRP A 40 -3.00 -3.13 -4.22
CA TRP A 40 -2.24 -2.77 -3.03
C TRP A 40 -2.25 -1.27 -2.77
N HIS A 41 -2.11 -0.89 -1.50
CA HIS A 41 -1.82 0.49 -1.12
C HIS A 41 -0.34 0.67 -0.77
N PHE A 42 0.25 1.78 -1.22
CA PHE A 42 1.66 2.14 -1.11
C PHE A 42 1.92 3.27 -0.10
N GLU A 43 0.98 3.44 0.83
CA GLU A 43 1.07 4.35 1.95
C GLU A 43 0.75 3.60 3.25
N GLN A 44 1.09 4.20 4.38
CA GLN A 44 0.93 3.55 5.67
C GLN A 44 -0.51 3.71 6.15
N ARG A 45 -1.22 2.59 6.37
CA ARG A 45 -2.58 2.58 6.92
C ARG A 45 -2.68 1.62 8.09
N SER A 46 -3.18 2.09 9.23
CA SER A 46 -3.46 1.20 10.37
C SER A 46 -4.80 0.51 10.15
N ALA A 47 -4.82 -0.81 10.25
CA ALA A 47 -6.05 -1.59 10.16
C ALA A 47 -5.93 -2.90 10.94
N THR A 48 -7.08 -3.42 11.34
CA THR A 48 -7.20 -4.78 11.87
C THR A 48 -7.95 -5.63 10.85
N LEU A 49 -7.32 -6.69 10.38
CA LEU A 49 -7.86 -7.61 9.40
C LEU A 49 -8.30 -8.90 10.06
N HIS A 50 -9.41 -9.46 9.59
CA HIS A 50 -9.89 -10.80 9.92
C HIS A 50 -9.60 -11.70 8.72
N LEU A 51 -8.88 -12.79 8.95
CA LEU A 51 -8.35 -13.67 7.94
C LEU A 51 -8.67 -15.13 8.29
N ASP A 52 -8.70 -15.95 7.24
CA ASP A 52 -8.98 -17.38 7.36
C ASP A 52 -7.69 -18.15 7.60
N GLY A 53 -7.62 -18.88 8.70
CA GLY A 53 -6.55 -19.83 8.92
C GLY A 53 -6.76 -21.10 8.09
N ARG A 54 -5.66 -21.71 7.61
CA ARG A 54 -5.69 -22.86 6.70
C ARG A 54 -5.13 -24.16 7.28
N GLY A 55 -4.76 -24.18 8.57
CA GLY A 55 -4.04 -25.31 9.17
C GLY A 55 -2.56 -25.37 8.76
N THR A 56 -2.02 -24.29 8.20
CA THR A 56 -0.64 -24.19 7.72
C THR A 56 0.19 -23.27 8.61
N PRO A 57 1.53 -23.43 8.64
CA PRO A 57 2.40 -22.54 9.41
C PRO A 57 2.42 -21.12 8.85
N SER A 58 2.14 -20.95 7.55
CA SER A 58 2.12 -19.65 6.88
C SER A 58 0.70 -19.17 6.60
N LEU A 59 0.49 -17.87 6.79
CA LEU A 59 -0.71 -17.11 6.45
C LEU A 59 -0.32 -16.00 5.48
N TRP A 60 -0.88 -16.05 4.26
CA TRP A 60 -0.73 -15.00 3.27
C TRP A 60 -1.59 -13.80 3.64
N LEU A 61 -1.02 -12.61 3.45
CA LEU A 61 -1.66 -11.35 3.80
C LEU A 61 -2.08 -10.62 2.51
N PRO A 62 -3.14 -9.80 2.55
CA PRO A 62 -3.55 -9.04 1.38
C PRO A 62 -2.60 -7.86 1.09
N VAL A 63 -1.91 -7.36 2.13
CA VAL A 63 -1.02 -6.21 2.06
C VAL A 63 0.19 -6.43 2.98
N PRO A 64 1.38 -5.91 2.64
CA PRO A 64 2.55 -6.02 3.52
C PRO A 64 2.35 -5.34 4.88
N PRO A 65 2.61 -6.05 5.99
CA PRO A 65 2.64 -5.45 7.31
C PRO A 65 3.96 -4.68 7.48
N ILE A 66 3.86 -3.43 7.87
CA ILE A 66 4.99 -2.58 8.27
C ILE A 66 5.32 -2.83 9.75
N ARG A 67 4.29 -2.88 10.59
CA ARG A 67 4.43 -3.10 12.03
C ARG A 67 3.20 -3.80 12.60
N LEU A 68 3.37 -4.99 13.15
CA LEU A 68 2.31 -5.67 13.91
C LEU A 68 2.14 -5.02 15.28
N TYR A 69 0.89 -4.85 15.70
CA TYR A 69 0.54 -4.49 17.08
C TYR A 69 -0.45 -5.48 17.71
N ARG A 70 -1.04 -6.38 16.92
CA ARG A 70 -1.90 -7.46 17.43
C ARG A 70 -1.86 -8.68 16.53
N LEU A 71 -1.83 -9.85 17.15
CA LEU A 71 -2.13 -11.13 16.52
C LEU A 71 -2.99 -11.94 17.48
N ALA A 72 -4.15 -12.39 17.03
CA ALA A 72 -5.04 -13.25 17.81
C ALA A 72 -5.55 -14.42 17.00
N LEU A 73 -5.69 -15.57 17.66
CA LEU A 73 -6.26 -16.80 17.11
C LEU A 73 -7.51 -17.14 17.91
N HIS A 74 -8.66 -17.26 17.24
CA HIS A 74 -9.96 -17.47 17.89
C HIS A 74 -10.24 -16.44 19.01
N GLY A 75 -9.84 -15.18 18.78
CA GLY A 75 -10.00 -14.08 19.74
C GLY A 75 -8.98 -14.04 20.87
N ALA A 76 -8.15 -15.07 21.06
CA ALA A 76 -7.08 -15.07 22.05
C ALA A 76 -5.79 -14.48 21.46
N ASP A 77 -5.24 -13.45 22.11
CA ASP A 77 -3.98 -12.84 21.68
C ASP A 77 -2.83 -13.85 21.82
N VAL A 78 -1.96 -13.87 20.81
CA VAL A 78 -0.78 -14.73 20.77
C VAL A 78 0.47 -13.90 20.55
N SER A 79 1.60 -14.38 21.08
CA SER A 79 2.89 -13.73 20.88
C SER A 79 3.27 -13.72 19.39
N PHE A 80 3.68 -12.54 18.92
CA PHE A 80 4.25 -12.30 17.60
C PHE A 80 5.72 -11.87 17.68
N SER A 81 6.42 -12.27 18.75
CA SER A 81 7.87 -12.06 18.87
C SER A 81 8.61 -12.77 17.74
N ARG A 82 9.81 -12.29 17.39
CA ARG A 82 10.64 -12.85 16.32
C ARG A 82 11.05 -14.32 16.55
N GLU A 83 11.05 -14.75 17.81
CA GLU A 83 11.27 -16.14 18.21
C GLU A 83 10.15 -17.07 17.75
N HIS A 84 8.90 -16.59 17.74
CA HIS A 84 7.74 -17.41 17.41
C HIS A 84 7.19 -17.15 16.01
N LEU A 85 7.44 -15.96 15.45
CA LEU A 85 6.84 -15.51 14.21
C LEU A 85 7.86 -14.85 13.28
N VAL A 86 7.88 -15.30 12.03
CA VAL A 86 8.52 -14.59 10.92
C VAL A 86 7.47 -13.70 10.27
N VAL A 87 7.82 -12.43 10.11
CA VAL A 87 6.99 -11.45 9.42
C VAL A 87 7.69 -11.08 8.12
N GLU A 88 7.06 -11.39 7.00
CA GLU A 88 7.47 -10.93 5.68
C GLU A 88 6.51 -9.83 5.25
N GLY A 89 7.04 -8.62 5.12
CA GLY A 89 6.25 -7.42 4.95
C GLY A 89 7.08 -6.27 4.45
N ALA A 90 6.77 -5.08 4.94
CA ALA A 90 7.39 -3.84 4.53
C ALA A 90 8.26 -3.23 5.66
N PRO A 91 9.28 -2.41 5.35
CA PRO A 91 9.72 -2.02 4.00
C PRO A 91 10.21 -3.22 3.18
N VAL A 92 9.77 -3.30 1.92
CA VAL A 92 10.05 -4.45 1.06
C VAL A 92 11.53 -4.48 0.70
N GLY A 93 12.14 -5.67 0.78
CA GLY A 93 13.53 -5.91 0.43
C GLY A 93 13.67 -6.72 -0.86
N PRO A 94 14.92 -6.90 -1.35
CA PRO A 94 15.21 -7.82 -2.43
C PRO A 94 14.66 -9.22 -2.14
N GLY A 95 14.02 -9.85 -3.13
CA GLY A 95 13.46 -11.20 -3.00
C GLY A 95 12.08 -11.26 -2.32
N PHE A 96 11.42 -10.13 -2.08
CA PHE A 96 10.02 -10.10 -1.63
C PHE A 96 9.11 -10.78 -2.67
N ASP A 97 8.51 -11.91 -2.30
CA ASP A 97 7.60 -12.72 -3.14
C ASP A 97 6.13 -12.56 -2.72
N GLY A 98 5.88 -12.01 -1.54
CA GLY A 98 4.57 -11.59 -1.08
C GLY A 98 4.50 -11.53 0.44
N PRO A 99 3.48 -10.85 1.00
CA PRO A 99 3.41 -10.62 2.43
C PRO A 99 2.85 -11.83 3.16
N ARG A 100 3.54 -12.30 4.18
CA ARG A 100 3.13 -13.48 4.95
C ARG A 100 3.57 -13.40 6.41
N LEU A 101 2.76 -14.02 7.27
CA LEU A 101 3.15 -14.38 8.62
C LEU A 101 3.43 -15.87 8.65
N THR A 102 4.57 -16.28 9.21
CA THR A 102 4.92 -17.70 9.33
C THR A 102 5.28 -18.03 10.77
N PHE A 103 4.52 -18.92 11.39
CA PHE A 103 4.86 -19.45 12.71
C PHE A 103 6.11 -20.33 12.63
N ARG A 104 6.95 -20.24 13.66
CA ARG A 104 8.09 -21.12 13.90
C ARG A 104 7.68 -22.32 14.77
N HIS A 105 8.58 -23.30 14.90
CA HIS A 105 8.47 -24.42 15.85
C HIS A 105 7.22 -25.30 15.69
N GLY A 106 6.80 -25.58 14.45
CA GLY A 106 5.70 -26.50 14.16
C GLY A 106 4.30 -26.00 14.53
N ARG A 107 4.16 -24.74 14.97
CA ARG A 107 2.86 -24.10 15.17
C ARG A 107 2.20 -23.77 13.83
N VAL A 108 0.88 -23.77 13.81
CA VAL A 108 0.07 -23.48 12.62
C VAL A 108 -1.02 -22.47 12.92
N PHE A 109 -1.48 -21.77 11.88
CA PHE A 109 -2.72 -21.01 11.91
C PHE A 109 -3.90 -21.99 11.85
N PRO A 110 -4.73 -22.09 12.89
CA PRO A 110 -5.81 -23.08 12.96
C PRO A 110 -6.81 -22.88 11.83
N ARG A 111 -7.39 -23.97 11.30
CA ARG A 111 -8.37 -23.87 10.22
C ARG A 111 -9.65 -23.19 10.70
N GLY A 112 -10.13 -22.18 9.98
CA GLY A 112 -11.38 -21.49 10.29
C GLY A 112 -11.58 -20.25 9.43
N GLU A 113 -12.82 -19.76 9.39
CA GLU A 113 -13.18 -18.51 8.72
C GLU A 113 -13.08 -17.34 9.70
N GLY A 114 -12.41 -16.26 9.30
CA GLY A 114 -12.24 -15.04 10.10
C GLY A 114 -11.61 -15.24 11.49
N ASN A 115 -10.98 -16.40 11.72
CA ASN A 115 -10.52 -16.82 13.04
C ASN A 115 -9.13 -16.28 13.39
N VAL A 116 -8.43 -15.68 12.43
CA VAL A 116 -7.15 -15.01 12.65
C VAL A 116 -7.35 -13.50 12.56
N THR A 117 -7.03 -12.81 13.64
CA THR A 117 -7.10 -11.34 13.69
C THR A 117 -5.69 -10.78 13.67
N VAL A 118 -5.39 -9.92 12.70
CA VAL A 118 -4.08 -9.26 12.57
C VAL A 118 -4.27 -7.76 12.61
N GLY A 119 -3.77 -7.13 13.67
CA GLY A 119 -3.69 -5.68 13.79
C GLY A 119 -2.31 -5.21 13.40
N ALA A 120 -2.21 -4.39 12.36
CA ALA A 120 -0.94 -3.86 11.90
C ALA A 120 -1.08 -2.47 11.29
N ARG A 121 0.07 -1.82 11.16
CA ARG A 121 0.26 -0.81 10.13
C ARG A 121 0.62 -1.54 8.85
N TRP A 122 -0.11 -1.27 7.78
CA TRP A 122 -0.03 -1.93 6.48
C TRP A 122 0.46 -0.94 5.43
N GLY A 123 1.07 -1.47 4.38
CA GLY A 123 1.41 -0.73 3.17
C GLY A 123 2.64 -1.29 2.49
N TYR A 124 2.66 -1.22 1.16
CA TYR A 124 3.85 -1.54 0.38
C TYR A 124 4.78 -0.32 0.38
N THR A 125 5.80 -0.33 1.23
CA THR A 125 6.80 0.73 1.33
C THR A 125 8.21 0.24 0.99
N GLU A 126 9.06 1.14 0.53
CA GLU A 126 10.50 0.90 0.32
C GLU A 126 11.32 1.55 1.43
N ALA A 127 12.51 1.01 1.67
CA ALA A 127 13.42 1.55 2.68
C ALA A 127 13.88 2.97 2.31
N ASP A 128 13.81 3.88 3.28
CA ASP A 128 14.32 5.26 3.20
C ASP A 128 15.18 5.64 4.41
N GLY A 129 15.53 4.66 5.25
CA GLY A 129 16.23 4.85 6.51
C GLY A 129 15.31 4.95 7.74
N THR A 130 14.00 5.12 7.54
CA THR A 130 13.00 5.04 8.62
C THR A 130 12.49 3.61 8.80
N PRO A 131 11.97 3.25 9.99
CA PRO A 131 11.39 1.93 10.22
C PRO A 131 10.16 1.64 9.34
N GLU A 132 9.39 2.67 9.00
CA GLU A 132 8.16 2.53 8.23
C GLU A 132 8.38 2.59 6.72
N GLY A 133 9.51 3.14 6.28
CA GLY A 133 9.80 3.36 4.88
C GLY A 133 8.93 4.45 4.24
N ARG A 134 9.11 4.61 2.93
CA ARG A 134 8.36 5.55 2.10
C ARG A 134 7.55 4.85 1.02
N THR A 135 6.58 5.56 0.45
CA THR A 135 6.00 5.18 -0.83
C THR A 135 7.11 4.96 -1.87
N PRO A 136 7.12 3.82 -2.60
CA PRO A 136 8.13 3.54 -3.60
C PRO A 136 8.26 4.68 -4.61
N LEU A 137 9.49 5.05 -4.96
CA LEU A 137 9.71 6.19 -5.86
C LEU A 137 9.09 5.96 -7.24
N ALA A 138 9.07 4.70 -7.71
CA ALA A 138 8.41 4.32 -8.95
C ALA A 138 6.90 4.56 -8.90
N ILE A 139 6.25 4.29 -7.77
CA ILE A 139 4.81 4.53 -7.57
C ILE A 139 4.51 6.02 -7.50
N ARG A 140 5.34 6.80 -6.78
CA ARG A 140 5.25 8.25 -6.77
C ARG A 140 5.35 8.81 -8.20
N ARG A 141 6.32 8.36 -8.99
CA ARG A 141 6.49 8.78 -10.39
C ARG A 141 5.32 8.35 -11.27
N ALA A 142 4.82 7.12 -11.11
CA ALA A 142 3.65 6.64 -11.85
C ALA A 142 2.41 7.50 -11.55
N CYS A 143 2.20 7.87 -10.28
CA CYS A 143 1.12 8.77 -9.87
C CYS A 143 1.23 10.12 -10.59
N MET A 144 2.41 10.73 -10.60
CA MET A 144 2.66 12.00 -11.31
C MET A 144 2.40 11.89 -12.81
N LEU A 145 2.83 10.80 -13.46
CA LEU A 145 2.61 10.56 -14.89
C LEU A 145 1.12 10.39 -15.23
N LEU A 146 0.34 9.73 -14.38
CA LEU A 146 -1.11 9.64 -14.54
C LEU A 146 -1.77 11.01 -14.46
N VAL A 147 -1.33 11.86 -13.53
CA VAL A 147 -1.83 13.25 -13.44
C VAL A 147 -1.47 14.05 -14.68
N LEU A 148 -0.21 14.00 -15.14
CA LEU A 148 0.24 14.70 -16.35
C LEU A 148 -0.58 14.30 -17.58
N ARG A 149 -0.91 13.01 -17.72
CA ARG A 149 -1.80 12.52 -18.78
C ARG A 149 -3.17 13.18 -18.72
N SER A 150 -3.74 13.34 -17.53
CA SER A 150 -5.07 13.94 -17.33
C SER A 150 -5.07 15.48 -17.35
N LEU A 151 -3.91 16.12 -17.39
CA LEU A 151 -3.79 17.57 -17.59
C LEU A 151 -3.99 17.96 -19.06
N SER A 152 -3.62 17.07 -19.98
CA SER A 152 -3.88 17.27 -21.41
C SER A 152 -5.39 17.21 -21.65
N PRO A 153 -5.99 18.19 -22.36
CA PRO A 153 -7.37 18.06 -22.80
C PRO A 153 -7.53 16.75 -23.58
N LEU A 154 -8.54 15.93 -23.23
CA LEU A 154 -8.84 14.71 -23.97
C LEU A 154 -9.56 14.99 -25.30
N ALA A 155 -10.02 16.23 -25.49
CA ALA A 155 -10.51 16.76 -26.74
C ALA A 155 -9.79 18.09 -27.00
N ASP A 156 -9.20 18.24 -28.17
CA ASP A 156 -8.99 19.57 -28.73
C ASP A 156 -10.40 20.14 -28.96
N GLU A 157 -10.83 21.07 -28.10
CA GLU A 157 -12.07 21.85 -28.31
C GLU A 157 -12.03 22.63 -29.64
N ASP A 158 -10.84 22.79 -30.24
CA ASP A 158 -10.62 23.39 -31.57
C ASP A 158 -10.92 22.45 -32.76
N SER A 159 -11.45 21.25 -32.53
CA SER A 159 -11.89 20.34 -33.62
C SER A 159 -13.32 20.59 -34.10
N LEU A 160 -14.01 21.59 -33.56
CA LEU A 160 -15.44 21.87 -33.79
C LEU A 160 -15.70 23.34 -34.16
N GLU A 161 -14.97 23.88 -35.13
CA GLU A 161 -15.44 25.06 -35.88
C GLU A 161 -15.21 24.82 -37.38
N GLU A 162 -16.30 24.45 -38.09
CA GLU A 162 -16.47 24.63 -39.55
C GLU A 162 -16.92 26.07 -39.85
#